data_AF-A0A843K355-F1
#
_entry.id   AF-A0A843K355-F1
#
_cell.length_a   1.000
_cell.length_b   1.000
_cell.length_c   1.000
_cell.angle_alpha   90.00
_cell.angle_beta   90.00
_cell.angle_gamma   90.00
#
_symmetry.space_group_name_H-M   'P 1'
#
loop_
_entity.id
_entity.type
_entity.pdbx_description
1 polymer ?
#
loop_
_entity_poly.entity_id
_entity_poly.type
_entity_poly.pdbx_seq_one_letter_code
_entity_poly.pdbx_strand_id
1 'polypeptide(L)'
;MSILMGSREVWFSHRENVYRIKGSRIEWTEQKKIWSWDRCTISFARSPKKRLRVVVRSNTIRNHTRPDVNRPMTLRFMLGFDINKVHKIYSQSINPSLRSVDCEDRWNVPGERWIFRLDSDYWIWDWKADGEYMESSNVYQIYREIKTHLASPEPIAASQLFDLKPKSISDKMVLDHIKYPDRRIIHLHKRIIPVIYQPSADGLKNFIREVHCAQKNIDNNKIEVEVTIIFNNEQLRNHSNLEAPYKEIRLLLYKREKDVETFRIMIDNKDASKNHFIFKDIYSYLHGINHGLNEDDVHGDPKWMGEIKRPISHYFMDYQHPIVFVNTSNHAMAEHDANPRLWKWEYVPGIEDCPVTLGSMTRKQIDDYFDQVDAKKDPEFSPA
;
A
#
# COMPACT_ATOMS: atom_id res chain seq x y z
N MET A 1 31.20 8.46 -10.63
CA MET A 1 30.89 9.78 -10.03
C MET A 1 29.41 9.78 -9.65
N SER A 2 29.07 9.36 -8.42
CA SER A 2 27.67 9.34 -7.96
C SER A 2 27.26 10.76 -7.58
N ILE A 3 26.41 11.38 -8.41
CA ILE A 3 25.70 12.59 -8.01
C ILE A 3 24.91 12.19 -6.75
N LEU A 4 25.27 12.76 -5.59
CA LEU A 4 24.47 12.67 -4.37
C LEU A 4 23.07 13.17 -4.73
N MET A 5 22.12 12.25 -4.88
CA MET A 5 20.71 12.63 -5.02
C MET A 5 20.29 13.31 -3.72
N GLY A 6 19.97 14.61 -3.79
CA GLY A 6 19.32 15.30 -2.69
C GLY A 6 17.94 14.69 -2.44
N SER A 7 17.64 14.36 -1.18
CA SER A 7 16.31 13.86 -0.78
C SER A 7 15.27 14.97 -0.98
N ARG A 8 14.12 14.62 -1.57
CA ARG A 8 12.94 15.50 -1.69
C ARG A 8 11.88 15.19 -0.63
N GLU A 9 12.32 14.59 0.49
CA GLU A 9 11.48 14.32 1.65
C GLU A 9 11.03 15.62 2.32
N VAL A 10 9.82 15.59 2.87
CA VAL A 10 9.19 16.68 3.62
C VAL A 10 8.40 16.12 4.79
N TRP A 11 7.88 17.00 5.65
CA TRP A 11 6.85 16.64 6.60
C TRP A 11 5.46 16.78 5.99
N PHE A 12 4.57 15.87 6.38
CA PHE A 12 3.17 15.87 6.01
C PHE A 12 2.30 15.76 7.24
N SER A 13 1.35 16.69 7.38
CA SER A 13 0.35 16.62 8.44
C SER A 13 -1.04 16.42 7.86
N HIS A 14 -1.82 15.55 8.49
CA HIS A 14 -3.22 15.35 8.14
C HIS A 14 -4.11 15.34 9.37
N ARG A 15 -5.35 15.80 9.20
CA ARG A 15 -6.38 15.78 10.21
C ARG A 15 -7.32 14.62 9.94
N GLU A 16 -7.50 13.77 10.94
CA GLU A 16 -8.38 12.62 10.86
C GLU A 16 -9.21 12.50 12.14
N ASN A 17 -10.39 11.91 12.03
CA ASN A 17 -11.13 11.47 13.19
C ASN A 17 -10.30 10.41 13.93
N VAL A 18 -10.25 10.47 15.25
CA VAL A 18 -9.63 9.41 16.05
C VAL A 18 -10.55 8.20 15.99
N TYR A 19 -10.01 7.01 15.73
CA TYR A 19 -10.75 5.77 15.92
C TYR A 19 -10.33 5.10 17.23
N ARG A 20 -11.22 4.28 17.77
CA ARG A 20 -10.94 3.37 18.88
C ARG A 20 -11.33 1.96 18.48
N ILE A 21 -10.71 0.97 19.12
CA ILE A 21 -11.09 -0.43 18.99
C ILE A 21 -11.99 -0.77 20.17
N LYS A 22 -13.25 -1.16 19.89
CA LYS A 22 -14.20 -1.63 20.91
C LYS A 22 -14.53 -3.10 20.64
N GLY A 23 -14.00 -3.99 21.48
CA GLY A 23 -13.97 -5.43 21.18
C GLY A 23 -13.07 -5.69 19.96
N SER A 24 -13.61 -6.29 18.91
CA SER A 24 -12.94 -6.48 17.62
C SER A 24 -13.15 -5.32 16.65
N ARG A 25 -14.16 -4.45 16.84
CA ARG A 25 -14.60 -3.47 15.83
C ARG A 25 -13.88 -2.14 15.92
N ILE A 26 -13.71 -1.49 14.77
CA ILE A 26 -13.16 -0.13 14.63
C ILE A 26 -14.31 0.88 14.65
N GLU A 27 -14.31 1.76 15.65
CA GLU A 27 -15.28 2.85 15.80
C GLU A 27 -14.61 4.21 15.61
N TRP A 28 -15.06 4.97 14.62
CA TRP A 28 -14.64 6.37 14.47
C TRP A 28 -15.31 7.25 15.50
N THR A 29 -14.53 8.09 16.17
CA THR A 29 -15.03 9.11 17.09
C THR A 29 -15.27 10.43 16.34
N GLU A 30 -15.98 11.37 16.98
CA GLU A 30 -16.11 12.73 16.47
C GLU A 30 -14.87 13.60 16.75
N GLN A 31 -13.98 13.14 17.65
CA GLN A 31 -12.76 13.84 17.99
C GLN A 31 -11.80 13.80 16.81
N LYS A 32 -11.32 14.97 16.38
CA LYS A 32 -10.30 15.09 15.33
C LYS A 32 -8.93 15.32 15.94
N LYS A 33 -7.92 14.65 15.40
CA LYS A 33 -6.51 14.84 15.74
C LYS A 33 -5.71 15.14 14.48
N ILE A 34 -4.67 15.96 14.62
CA ILE A 34 -3.68 16.17 13.57
C ILE A 34 -2.51 15.22 13.82
N TRP A 35 -2.15 14.46 12.79
CA TRP A 35 -1.01 13.56 12.79
C TRP A 35 0.04 14.09 11.84
N SER A 36 1.29 14.15 12.29
CA SER A 36 2.43 14.58 11.49
C SER A 36 3.36 13.41 11.21
N TRP A 37 3.76 13.28 9.96
CA TRP A 37 4.62 12.23 9.44
C TRP A 37 5.84 12.89 8.81
N ASP A 38 7.02 12.36 9.11
CA ASP A 38 8.28 12.77 8.51
C ASP A 38 8.63 11.86 7.32
N ARG A 39 9.76 12.17 6.67
CA ARG A 39 10.33 11.39 5.55
C ARG A 39 9.30 11.10 4.46
N CYS A 40 8.44 12.08 4.18
CA CYS A 40 7.36 11.93 3.22
C CYS A 40 7.80 12.35 1.82
N THR A 41 7.50 11.56 0.80
CA THR A 41 7.61 11.96 -0.61
C THR A 41 6.22 12.17 -1.20
N ILE A 42 6.12 13.14 -2.12
CA ILE A 42 4.85 13.53 -2.73
C ILE A 42 4.87 13.19 -4.21
N SER A 43 3.90 12.39 -4.66
CA SER A 43 3.66 12.06 -6.06
C SER A 43 2.26 12.50 -6.47
N PHE A 44 2.00 12.50 -7.78
CA PHE A 44 0.73 12.91 -8.34
C PHE A 44 0.16 11.83 -9.25
N ALA A 45 -1.17 11.75 -9.25
CA ALA A 45 -1.96 10.95 -10.18
C ALA A 45 -3.23 11.74 -10.56
N ARG A 46 -4.01 11.27 -11.53
CA ARG A 46 -5.37 11.79 -11.77
C ARG A 46 -6.39 10.78 -11.26
N SER A 47 -7.36 11.28 -10.49
CA SER A 47 -8.51 10.48 -10.05
C SER A 47 -9.47 10.18 -11.22
N PRO A 48 -10.33 9.14 -11.10
CA PRO A 48 -11.42 8.91 -12.06
C PRO A 48 -12.32 10.13 -12.27
N LYS A 49 -12.42 11.01 -11.26
CA LYS A 49 -13.18 12.27 -11.30
C LYS A 49 -12.41 13.44 -11.93
N LYS A 50 -11.29 13.16 -12.63
CA LYS A 50 -10.38 14.14 -13.26
C LYS A 50 -9.76 15.17 -12.30
N ARG A 51 -9.89 14.98 -10.98
CA ARG A 51 -9.22 15.78 -9.95
C ARG A 51 -7.76 15.35 -9.81
N LEU A 52 -6.91 16.29 -9.44
CA LEU A 52 -5.52 16.01 -9.08
C LEU A 52 -5.51 15.19 -7.79
N ARG A 53 -4.98 13.97 -7.87
CA ARG A 53 -4.74 13.11 -6.71
C ARG A 53 -3.31 13.34 -6.24
N VAL A 54 -3.19 13.75 -4.99
CA VAL A 54 -1.92 13.78 -4.27
C VAL A 54 -1.72 12.43 -3.62
N VAL A 55 -0.56 11.82 -3.85
CA VAL A 55 -0.15 10.56 -3.25
C VAL A 55 1.04 10.85 -2.36
N VAL A 56 0.83 10.74 -1.05
CA VAL A 56 1.87 10.90 -0.04
C VAL A 56 2.40 9.53 0.32
N ARG A 57 3.71 9.34 0.25
CA ARG A 57 4.38 8.16 0.79
C ARG A 57 5.22 8.54 1.99
N SER A 58 5.19 7.73 3.03
CA SER A 58 6.07 7.88 4.19
C SER A 58 6.79 6.57 4.44
N ASN A 59 8.05 6.65 4.86
CA ASN A 59 8.86 5.49 5.15
C ASN A 59 9.41 5.59 6.57
N THR A 60 9.33 4.49 7.32
CA THR A 60 9.92 4.38 8.65
C THR A 60 10.68 3.07 8.76
N ILE A 61 11.82 3.09 9.45
CA ILE A 61 12.57 1.88 9.74
C ILE A 61 12.10 1.39 11.11
N ARG A 62 11.54 0.18 11.17
CA ARG A 62 11.19 -0.47 12.42
C ARG A 62 11.61 -1.93 12.38
N ASN A 63 11.98 -2.47 13.54
CA ASN A 63 12.09 -3.91 13.67
C ASN A 63 10.68 -4.49 13.57
N HIS A 64 10.46 -5.32 12.56
CA HIS A 64 9.20 -6.03 12.42
C HIS A 64 9.16 -7.17 13.43
N THR A 65 8.04 -7.38 14.11
CA THR A 65 7.85 -8.47 15.10
C THR A 65 7.58 -9.81 14.43
N ARG A 66 8.38 -10.16 13.42
CA ARG A 66 8.33 -11.49 12.78
C ARG A 66 9.19 -12.43 13.64
N PRO A 67 8.62 -13.48 14.28
CA PRO A 67 9.38 -14.35 15.19
C PRO A 67 10.59 -15.02 14.52
N ASP A 68 10.47 -15.28 13.23
CA ASP A 68 11.48 -15.93 12.37
C ASP A 68 12.38 -14.94 11.62
N VAL A 69 12.18 -13.62 11.78
CA VAL A 69 13.03 -12.60 11.14
C VAL A 69 13.29 -11.45 12.12
N ASN A 70 14.43 -11.54 12.82
CA ASN A 70 14.90 -10.49 13.73
C ASN A 70 15.86 -9.53 13.01
N ARG A 71 15.31 -8.67 12.14
CA ARG A 71 16.10 -7.60 11.47
C ARG A 71 15.26 -6.33 11.27
N PRO A 72 15.91 -5.16 11.13
CA PRO A 72 15.24 -3.93 10.72
C PRO A 72 14.58 -4.09 9.36
N MET A 73 13.35 -3.59 9.24
CA MET A 73 12.59 -3.56 8.00
C MET A 73 12.10 -2.14 7.72
N THR A 74 12.04 -1.79 6.43
CA THR A 74 11.47 -0.54 5.97
C THR A 74 9.96 -0.73 5.79
N LEU A 75 9.22 -0.05 6.65
CA LEU A 75 7.78 0.04 6.61
C LEU A 75 7.40 1.24 5.76
N ARG A 76 6.61 0.98 4.72
CA ARG A 76 6.19 1.97 3.73
C ARG A 76 4.71 2.20 3.87
N PHE A 77 4.32 3.46 3.80
CA PHE A 77 2.93 3.87 3.92
C PHE A 77 2.54 4.76 2.75
N MET A 78 1.29 4.68 2.33
CA MET A 78 0.71 5.53 1.30
C MET A 78 -0.63 6.12 1.76
N LEU A 79 -0.82 7.41 1.50
CA LEU A 79 -2.10 8.09 1.63
C LEU A 79 -2.39 8.85 0.32
N GLY A 80 -3.54 8.57 -0.28
CA GLY A 80 -3.98 9.21 -1.53
C GLY A 80 -5.27 10.01 -1.33
N PHE A 81 -5.28 11.28 -1.75
CA PHE A 81 -6.46 12.13 -1.66
C PHE A 81 -6.55 13.13 -2.82
N ASP A 82 -7.76 13.54 -3.16
CA ASP A 82 -8.02 14.42 -4.29
C ASP A 82 -8.12 15.88 -3.84
N ILE A 83 -7.37 16.77 -4.50
CA ILE A 83 -7.38 18.21 -4.23
C ILE A 83 -7.95 18.99 -5.42
N ASN A 84 -8.34 20.24 -5.17
CA ASN A 84 -8.82 21.16 -6.21
C ASN A 84 -8.18 22.56 -6.11
N LYS A 85 -7.45 22.83 -5.03
CA LYS A 85 -6.76 24.10 -4.78
C LYS A 85 -5.53 23.84 -3.93
N VAL A 86 -4.69 24.85 -3.84
CA VAL A 86 -3.54 24.88 -2.94
C VAL A 86 -3.39 26.30 -2.39
N HIS A 87 -3.16 26.43 -1.09
CA HIS A 87 -2.96 27.72 -0.43
C HIS A 87 -1.51 28.18 -0.58
N LYS A 88 -1.27 29.49 -0.46
CA LYS A 88 0.10 30.06 -0.50
C LYS A 88 0.97 29.48 0.63
N ILE A 89 2.27 29.36 0.38
CA ILE A 89 3.26 29.05 1.40
C ILE A 89 3.44 30.27 2.31
N TYR A 90 3.62 30.01 3.60
CA TYR A 90 3.95 31.00 4.61
C TYR A 90 4.92 30.42 5.65
N SER A 91 5.64 31.29 6.35
CA SER A 91 6.41 30.90 7.54
C SER A 91 5.45 30.79 8.73
N GLN A 92 5.62 29.74 9.53
CA GLN A 92 4.87 29.56 10.76
C GLN A 92 5.82 29.25 11.92
N SER A 93 5.79 30.08 12.95
CA SER A 93 6.42 29.79 14.23
C SER A 93 5.61 28.74 14.99
N ILE A 94 6.28 27.76 15.60
CA ILE A 94 5.58 26.74 16.39
C ILE A 94 5.41 27.24 17.83
N ASN A 95 4.18 27.13 18.34
CA ASN A 95 3.88 27.47 19.72
C ASN A 95 4.69 26.55 20.67
N PRO A 96 5.53 27.09 21.57
CA PRO A 96 6.30 26.31 22.53
C PRO A 96 5.45 25.36 23.39
N SER A 97 4.16 25.64 23.57
CA SER A 97 3.25 24.79 24.34
C SER A 97 2.84 23.48 23.65
N LEU A 98 3.07 23.34 22.33
CA LEU A 98 2.92 22.07 21.60
C LEU A 98 4.14 21.15 21.74
N ARG A 99 5.16 21.56 22.50
CA ARG A 99 6.38 20.77 22.80
C ARG A 99 6.16 19.66 23.86
N SER A 100 4.91 19.36 24.22
CA SER A 100 4.57 18.35 25.22
C SER A 100 4.25 17.01 24.58
N VAL A 101 5.23 16.11 24.49
CA VAL A 101 5.20 14.70 24.95
C VAL A 101 6.68 14.23 24.98
N ASP A 102 7.04 13.49 26.02
CA ASP A 102 8.37 12.96 26.36
C ASP A 102 9.24 12.50 25.18
N CYS A 103 10.33 13.24 24.93
CA CYS A 103 11.56 12.75 24.31
C CYS A 103 12.71 13.65 24.78
N GLU A 104 13.82 13.06 25.19
CA GLU A 104 15.01 13.75 25.71
C GLU A 104 15.77 14.57 24.63
N ASP A 105 15.34 14.55 23.36
CA ASP A 105 15.96 15.26 22.23
C ASP A 105 15.58 16.76 22.12
N ARG A 106 15.51 17.46 23.26
CA ARG A 106 14.88 18.80 23.39
C ARG A 106 15.62 20.01 22.79
N TRP A 107 16.72 19.86 22.04
CA TRP A 107 17.62 21.02 21.84
C TRP A 107 17.91 21.51 20.41
N ASN A 108 17.43 20.89 19.32
CA ASN A 108 17.86 21.30 17.96
C ASN A 108 16.74 21.37 16.88
N VAL A 109 15.48 21.63 17.24
CA VAL A 109 14.42 21.86 16.24
C VAL A 109 14.28 23.36 15.92
N PRO A 110 14.37 23.79 14.65
CA PRO A 110 14.21 25.19 14.26
C PRO A 110 12.89 25.81 14.75
N GLY A 111 12.90 27.10 15.07
CA GLY A 111 11.72 27.80 15.62
C GLY A 111 10.60 28.04 14.61
N GLU A 112 10.90 27.95 13.31
CA GLU A 112 9.98 28.21 12.21
C GLU A 112 9.96 27.07 11.19
N ARG A 113 8.85 26.97 10.46
CA ARG A 113 8.68 26.06 9.32
C ARG A 113 8.07 26.76 8.13
N TRP A 114 8.45 26.35 6.93
CA TRP A 114 7.72 26.65 5.70
C TRP A 114 6.54 25.70 5.59
N ILE A 115 5.33 26.22 5.44
CA ILE A 115 4.12 25.40 5.40
C ILE A 115 3.13 25.93 4.37
N PHE A 116 2.43 25.01 3.70
CA PHE A 116 1.23 25.33 2.94
C PHE A 116 0.17 24.27 3.14
N ARG A 117 -1.06 24.67 2.81
CA ARG A 117 -2.26 23.86 3.02
C ARG A 117 -2.84 23.43 1.68
N LEU A 118 -3.22 22.15 1.59
CA LEU A 118 -3.86 21.59 0.40
C LEU A 118 -5.39 21.78 0.47
N ASP A 119 -5.99 21.53 1.63
CA ASP A 119 -7.44 21.71 1.88
C ASP A 119 -7.76 21.98 3.38
N SER A 120 -8.89 21.53 3.93
CA SER A 120 -9.18 21.68 5.37
C SER A 120 -8.37 20.74 6.27
N ASP A 121 -7.85 19.66 5.72
CA ASP A 121 -7.39 18.49 6.47
C ASP A 121 -5.96 18.07 6.13
N TYR A 122 -5.30 18.68 5.14
CA TYR A 122 -3.92 18.32 4.75
C TYR A 122 -2.95 19.51 4.64
N TRP A 123 -1.72 19.30 5.12
CA TRP A 123 -0.61 20.26 5.09
C TRP A 123 0.70 19.59 4.68
N ILE A 124 1.51 20.30 3.92
CA ILE A 124 2.91 19.93 3.62
C ILE A 124 3.80 21.02 4.19
N TRP A 125 4.87 20.62 4.88
CA TRP A 125 5.77 21.55 5.52
C TRP A 125 7.17 20.98 5.67
N ASP A 126 8.12 21.86 5.98
CA ASP A 126 9.47 21.49 6.37
C ASP A 126 10.08 22.58 7.24
N TRP A 127 11.07 22.21 8.04
CA TRP A 127 11.75 23.15 8.92
C TRP A 127 12.50 24.20 8.10
N LYS A 128 12.50 25.44 8.60
CA LYS A 128 13.29 26.50 7.98
C LYS A 128 14.74 26.35 8.42
N ALA A 129 15.63 26.03 7.48
CA ALA A 129 17.06 26.04 7.73
C ALA A 129 17.59 27.49 7.78
N ASP A 130 18.63 27.72 8.59
CA ASP A 130 19.23 29.03 8.76
C ASP A 130 19.83 29.53 7.44
N GLY A 131 19.46 30.75 7.04
CA GLY A 131 19.94 31.37 5.80
C GLY A 131 19.33 30.83 4.50
N GLU A 132 18.42 29.85 4.55
CA GLU A 132 17.74 29.34 3.36
C GLU A 132 16.51 30.18 2.97
N TYR A 133 16.40 30.47 1.68
CA TYR A 133 15.22 31.08 1.08
C TYR A 133 14.11 30.04 0.92
N MET A 134 12.84 30.48 0.96
CA MET A 134 11.70 29.59 0.74
C MET A 134 11.82 28.88 -0.62
N GLU A 135 12.29 29.57 -1.64
CA GLU A 135 12.37 29.11 -3.03
C GLU A 135 13.32 27.92 -3.24
N SER A 136 14.33 27.76 -2.39
CA SER A 136 15.25 26.62 -2.42
C SER A 136 14.70 25.38 -1.72
N SER A 137 13.65 25.50 -0.91
CA SER A 137 13.10 24.39 -0.13
C SER A 137 12.36 23.34 -0.97
N ASN A 138 12.36 22.09 -0.51
CA ASN A 138 11.54 21.01 -1.07
C ASN A 138 10.04 21.36 -1.08
N VAL A 139 9.58 22.02 -0.02
CA VAL A 139 8.19 22.52 0.14
C VAL A 139 7.80 23.43 -1.02
N TYR A 140 8.65 24.38 -1.39
CA TYR A 140 8.38 25.29 -2.50
C TYR A 140 8.36 24.59 -3.84
N GLN A 141 9.26 23.64 -4.07
CA GLN A 141 9.27 22.87 -5.31
C GLN A 141 7.98 22.04 -5.46
N ILE A 142 7.53 21.38 -4.39
CA ILE A 142 6.27 20.61 -4.40
C ILE A 142 5.07 21.54 -4.62
N TYR A 143 5.04 22.71 -3.97
CA TYR A 143 4.00 23.71 -4.18
C TYR A 143 3.92 24.17 -5.64
N ARG A 144 5.07 24.42 -6.29
CA ARG A 144 5.11 24.75 -7.72
C ARG A 144 4.60 23.61 -8.58
N GLU A 145 5.03 22.37 -8.33
CA GLU A 145 4.54 21.19 -9.06
C GLU A 145 3.00 21.08 -8.98
N ILE A 146 2.42 21.23 -7.78
CA ILE A 146 0.97 21.20 -7.57
C ILE A 146 0.28 22.32 -8.35
N LYS A 147 0.79 23.56 -8.28
CA LYS A 147 0.22 24.68 -9.03
C LYS A 147 0.24 24.43 -10.53
N THR A 148 1.34 23.90 -11.06
CA THR A 148 1.45 23.55 -12.48
C THR A 148 0.40 22.51 -12.87
N HIS A 149 0.26 21.44 -12.10
CA HIS A 149 -0.76 20.40 -12.36
C HIS A 149 -2.20 20.91 -12.25
N LEU A 150 -2.48 21.88 -11.36
CA LEU A 150 -3.79 22.50 -11.24
C LEU A 150 -4.08 23.52 -12.36
N ALA A 151 -3.06 24.23 -12.85
CA ALA A 151 -3.20 25.27 -13.88
C ALA A 151 -3.24 24.71 -15.31
N SER A 152 -2.47 23.65 -15.58
CA SER A 152 -2.40 22.98 -16.88
C SER A 152 -2.99 21.58 -16.74
N PRO A 153 -4.31 21.42 -16.84
CA PRO A 153 -4.89 20.10 -16.93
C PRO A 153 -4.61 19.51 -18.32
N GLU A 154 -3.37 19.09 -18.60
CA GLU A 154 -2.97 18.47 -19.87
C GLU A 154 -3.93 17.33 -20.30
N PRO A 155 -4.14 17.12 -21.62
CA PRO A 155 -4.93 16.02 -22.15
C PRO A 155 -4.23 14.68 -21.90
N ILE A 156 -4.67 14.05 -20.81
CA ILE A 156 -4.86 12.60 -20.61
C ILE A 156 -4.09 11.70 -21.58
N ALA A 157 -2.80 11.49 -21.33
CA ALA A 157 -2.31 10.13 -21.54
C ALA A 157 -3.02 9.27 -20.49
N ALA A 158 -3.60 8.14 -20.89
CA ALA A 158 -4.27 7.18 -20.03
C ALA A 158 -3.35 6.52 -18.97
N SER A 159 -2.24 7.16 -18.62
CA SER A 159 -1.33 6.70 -17.59
C SER A 159 -1.94 7.00 -16.22
N GLN A 160 -2.76 6.08 -15.72
CA GLN A 160 -3.06 5.94 -14.28
C GLN A 160 -1.81 5.46 -13.50
N LEU A 161 -0.62 5.82 -13.99
CA LEU A 161 0.66 5.57 -13.39
C LEU A 161 0.84 6.62 -12.29
N PHE A 162 1.31 6.22 -11.13
CA PHE A 162 1.85 7.19 -10.18
C PHE A 162 3.15 7.73 -10.82
N ASP A 163 3.31 9.06 -11.00
CA ASP A 163 4.57 9.62 -11.55
C ASP A 163 5.71 9.40 -10.54
N LEU A 164 6.29 8.20 -10.59
CA LEU A 164 7.30 7.74 -9.65
C LEU A 164 8.67 8.08 -10.18
N LYS A 165 9.22 9.13 -9.60
CA LYS A 165 10.64 9.47 -9.70
C LYS A 165 11.29 9.12 -8.36
N PRO A 166 12.55 8.67 -8.35
CA PRO A 166 13.25 8.43 -7.09
C PRO A 166 13.40 9.78 -6.36
N LYS A 167 12.57 10.02 -5.34
CA LYS A 167 12.59 11.25 -4.53
C LYS A 167 13.30 11.06 -3.19
N SER A 168 13.59 9.81 -2.84
CA SER A 168 14.38 9.40 -1.67
C SER A 168 15.23 8.18 -2.02
N ILE A 169 16.15 7.80 -1.12
CA ILE A 169 16.88 6.52 -1.21
C ILE A 169 15.90 5.34 -1.21
N SER A 170 14.88 5.45 -0.37
CA SER A 170 13.84 4.44 -0.22
C SER A 170 13.04 4.24 -1.52
N ASP A 171 12.69 5.31 -2.23
CA ASP A 171 12.03 5.23 -3.53
C ASP A 171 12.94 4.62 -4.58
N LYS A 172 14.24 4.99 -4.55
CA LYS A 172 15.23 4.44 -5.46
C LYS A 172 15.36 2.93 -5.31
N MET A 173 15.42 2.42 -4.08
CA MET A 173 15.47 0.97 -3.82
C MET A 173 14.27 0.23 -4.42
N VAL A 174 13.06 0.79 -4.27
CA VAL A 174 11.84 0.23 -4.86
C VAL A 174 11.92 0.23 -6.38
N LEU A 175 12.24 1.38 -6.97
CA LEU A 175 12.27 1.51 -8.43
C LEU A 175 13.37 0.64 -9.06
N ASP A 176 14.52 0.53 -8.41
CA ASP A 176 15.61 -0.33 -8.84
C ASP A 176 15.20 -1.82 -8.75
N HIS A 177 14.53 -2.23 -7.66
CA HIS A 177 13.99 -3.59 -7.51
C HIS A 177 12.96 -3.92 -8.59
N ILE A 178 12.02 -3.02 -8.84
CA ILE A 178 10.95 -3.23 -9.82
C ILE A 178 11.52 -3.28 -11.24
N LYS A 179 12.49 -2.42 -11.58
CA LYS A 179 13.14 -2.40 -12.91
C LYS A 179 14.11 -3.56 -13.11
N TYR A 180 14.77 -4.00 -12.04
CA TYR A 180 15.82 -5.02 -12.08
C TYR A 180 15.64 -6.04 -10.94
N PRO A 181 14.56 -6.86 -10.97
CA PRO A 181 14.17 -7.73 -9.85
C PRO A 181 15.18 -8.84 -9.53
N ASP A 182 16.16 -9.09 -10.41
CA ASP A 182 17.38 -9.83 -10.09
C ASP A 182 18.53 -9.43 -11.03
N ARG A 183 19.65 -8.95 -10.48
CA ARG A 183 20.85 -8.63 -11.28
C ARG A 183 21.52 -9.88 -11.86
N ARG A 184 21.18 -11.08 -11.40
CA ARG A 184 21.78 -12.36 -11.82
C ARG A 184 21.00 -13.05 -12.94
N ILE A 185 19.78 -12.62 -13.26
CA ILE A 185 18.91 -13.31 -14.24
C ILE A 185 18.39 -12.30 -15.27
N ILE A 186 19.12 -12.21 -16.38
CA ILE A 186 18.95 -11.23 -17.48
C ILE A 186 17.59 -11.37 -18.21
N HIS A 187 16.79 -12.40 -17.95
CA HIS A 187 15.49 -12.62 -18.61
C HIS A 187 14.25 -12.16 -17.81
N LEU A 188 14.43 -11.57 -16.62
CA LEU A 188 13.33 -11.17 -15.72
C LEU A 188 12.68 -9.79 -16.01
N HIS A 189 13.08 -9.08 -17.07
CA HIS A 189 12.58 -7.76 -17.47
C HIS A 189 11.07 -7.71 -17.85
N LYS A 190 10.33 -8.81 -17.62
CA LYS A 190 8.90 -8.96 -17.91
C LYS A 190 8.10 -9.52 -16.74
N ARG A 191 8.68 -9.53 -15.53
CA ARG A 191 7.99 -10.06 -14.36
C ARG A 191 6.96 -9.04 -13.89
N ILE A 192 5.70 -9.40 -14.01
CA ILE A 192 4.59 -8.60 -13.50
C ILE A 192 4.52 -8.80 -11.98
N ILE A 193 4.73 -7.72 -11.24
CA ILE A 193 4.71 -7.72 -9.76
C ILE A 193 3.71 -6.63 -9.34
N PRO A 194 2.58 -7.00 -8.71
CA PRO A 194 1.64 -6.01 -8.23
C PRO A 194 2.20 -5.28 -7.00
N VAL A 195 1.76 -4.04 -6.82
CA VAL A 195 1.93 -3.29 -5.56
C VAL A 195 0.62 -3.37 -4.79
N ILE A 196 0.68 -3.84 -3.55
CA ILE A 196 -0.51 -4.10 -2.74
C ILE A 196 -0.60 -3.04 -1.64
N TYR A 197 -1.76 -2.40 -1.54
CA TYR A 197 -2.06 -1.47 -0.44
C TYR A 197 -3.11 -2.04 0.50
N GLN A 198 -2.81 -2.03 1.80
CA GLN A 198 -3.73 -2.50 2.84
C GLN A 198 -3.89 -1.43 3.95
N PRO A 199 -5.11 -1.09 4.40
CA PRO A 199 -5.33 -0.16 5.50
C PRO A 199 -4.49 -0.48 6.75
N SER A 200 -3.87 0.53 7.34
CA SER A 200 -2.99 0.38 8.51
C SER A 200 -3.70 0.36 9.87
N ALA A 201 -5.04 0.54 9.88
CA ALA A 201 -5.85 0.69 11.09
C ALA A 201 -5.91 -0.56 12.00
N ASP A 202 -5.54 -1.74 11.50
CA ASP A 202 -5.58 -2.99 12.28
C ASP A 202 -4.32 -3.23 13.14
N GLY A 203 -3.24 -2.48 12.92
CA GLY A 203 -2.03 -2.63 13.73
C GLY A 203 -1.45 -4.05 13.70
N LEU A 204 -0.74 -4.41 12.62
CA LEU A 204 0.08 -5.62 12.49
C LEU A 204 -0.60 -6.97 12.84
N LYS A 205 -1.93 -7.11 12.81
CA LYS A 205 -2.60 -8.39 13.07
C LYS A 205 -2.90 -9.18 11.78
N ASN A 206 -3.52 -8.55 10.79
CA ASN A 206 -3.91 -9.17 9.51
C ASN A 206 -3.02 -8.80 8.32
N PHE A 207 -1.73 -8.59 8.53
CA PHE A 207 -0.83 -8.09 7.49
C PHE A 207 -0.35 -9.19 6.53
N ILE A 208 0.04 -8.77 5.34
CA ILE A 208 0.57 -9.66 4.28
C ILE A 208 1.96 -10.16 4.66
N ARG A 209 2.20 -11.46 4.44
CA ARG A 209 3.50 -12.12 4.67
C ARG A 209 4.22 -12.47 3.38
N GLU A 210 3.49 -13.04 2.45
CA GLU A 210 4.06 -13.62 1.24
C GLU A 210 3.16 -13.28 0.07
N VAL A 211 3.77 -12.97 -1.06
CA VAL A 211 3.07 -12.75 -2.31
C VAL A 211 3.74 -13.62 -3.36
N HIS A 212 2.98 -14.53 -3.94
CA HIS A 212 3.45 -15.43 -4.99
C HIS A 212 2.85 -14.99 -6.31
N CYS A 213 3.70 -14.79 -7.31
CA CYS A 213 3.27 -14.41 -8.67
C CYS A 213 3.67 -15.53 -9.63
N ALA A 214 2.70 -16.37 -10.00
CA ALA A 214 2.87 -17.41 -11.00
C ALA A 214 2.42 -16.89 -12.38
N GLN A 215 3.39 -16.64 -13.26
CA GLN A 215 3.16 -16.01 -14.56
C GLN A 215 3.10 -17.06 -15.68
N LYS A 216 2.12 -16.92 -16.56
CA LYS A 216 1.93 -17.75 -17.75
C LYS A 216 1.68 -16.86 -18.97
N ASN A 217 2.42 -17.11 -20.05
CA ASN A 217 2.10 -16.51 -21.35
C ASN A 217 0.91 -17.25 -21.95
N ILE A 218 -0.18 -16.53 -22.22
CA ILE A 218 -1.35 -17.10 -22.91
C ILE A 218 -1.12 -17.10 -24.41
N ASP A 219 -0.60 -15.99 -24.93
CA ASP A 219 -0.20 -15.83 -26.33
C ASP A 219 0.98 -14.84 -26.43
N ASN A 220 1.39 -14.49 -27.65
CA ASN A 220 2.53 -13.59 -27.88
C ASN A 220 2.39 -12.20 -27.23
N ASN A 221 1.17 -11.75 -26.94
CA ASN A 221 0.89 -10.40 -26.44
C ASN A 221 0.20 -10.39 -25.07
N LYS A 222 -0.36 -11.51 -24.62
CA LYS A 222 -1.11 -11.61 -23.36
C LYS A 222 -0.41 -12.48 -22.33
N ILE A 223 -0.33 -11.92 -21.13
CA ILE A 223 0.25 -12.56 -19.97
C ILE A 223 -0.84 -12.65 -18.89
N GLU A 224 -1.00 -13.84 -18.32
CA GLU A 224 -1.77 -14.05 -17.11
C GLU A 224 -0.81 -14.24 -15.93
N VAL A 225 -1.15 -13.64 -14.80
CA VAL A 225 -0.44 -13.82 -13.55
C VAL A 225 -1.45 -14.23 -12.50
N GLU A 226 -1.27 -15.43 -11.97
CA GLU A 226 -1.95 -15.85 -10.76
C GLU A 226 -1.17 -15.29 -9.57
N VAL A 227 -1.82 -14.41 -8.80
CA VAL A 227 -1.25 -13.80 -7.61
C VAL A 227 -1.90 -14.41 -6.40
N THR A 228 -1.10 -15.06 -5.56
CA THR A 228 -1.55 -15.61 -4.28
C THR A 228 -0.91 -14.84 -3.13
N ILE A 229 -1.74 -14.32 -2.22
CA ILE A 229 -1.34 -13.56 -1.05
C ILE A 229 -1.56 -14.43 0.18
N ILE A 230 -0.52 -14.59 0.99
CA ILE A 230 -0.58 -15.27 2.28
C ILE A 230 -0.56 -14.22 3.38
N PHE A 231 -1.62 -14.21 4.19
CA PHE A 231 -1.77 -13.30 5.32
C PHE A 231 -1.24 -13.94 6.60
N ASN A 232 -0.82 -13.09 7.55
CA ASN A 232 -0.39 -13.54 8.86
C ASN A 232 -1.52 -14.21 9.65
N ASN A 233 -2.72 -13.63 9.58
CA ASN A 233 -3.94 -14.10 10.22
C ASN A 233 -5.15 -13.44 9.54
N GLU A 234 -6.36 -13.92 9.86
CA GLU A 234 -7.62 -13.26 9.56
C GLU A 234 -8.34 -13.01 10.90
N GLN A 235 -8.77 -11.77 11.11
CA GLN A 235 -9.47 -11.37 12.32
C GLN A 235 -10.87 -10.87 11.96
N LEU A 236 -11.88 -11.68 12.31
CA LEU A 236 -13.28 -11.32 12.14
C LEU A 236 -13.64 -10.17 13.10
N ARG A 237 -14.24 -9.11 12.56
CA ARG A 237 -14.73 -7.91 13.24
C ARG A 237 -16.17 -8.07 13.66
N ASN A 238 -17.11 -7.94 12.72
CA ASN A 238 -18.54 -8.08 12.94
C ASN A 238 -18.89 -9.49 13.44
N HIS A 239 -18.16 -10.50 12.98
CA HIS A 239 -18.39 -11.91 13.33
C HIS A 239 -17.31 -12.49 14.26
N SER A 240 -16.73 -11.68 15.15
CA SER A 240 -15.64 -12.11 16.06
C SER A 240 -15.94 -13.36 16.90
N ASN A 241 -17.20 -13.62 17.23
CA ASN A 241 -17.63 -14.85 17.91
C ASN A 241 -17.42 -16.13 17.08
N LEU A 242 -17.21 -16.01 15.77
CA LEU A 242 -16.94 -17.10 14.85
C LEU A 242 -15.44 -17.28 14.56
N GLU A 243 -14.54 -16.52 15.19
CA GLU A 243 -13.11 -16.57 14.89
C GLU A 243 -12.49 -17.95 15.19
N ALA A 244 -12.84 -18.54 16.35
CA ALA A 244 -12.38 -19.88 16.74
C ALA A 244 -12.90 -20.98 15.80
N PRO A 245 -14.22 -21.13 15.56
CA PRO A 245 -14.71 -22.16 14.64
C PRO A 245 -14.23 -21.94 13.20
N TYR A 246 -14.04 -20.69 12.76
CA TYR A 246 -13.50 -20.42 11.43
C TYR A 246 -12.02 -20.82 11.30
N LYS A 247 -11.19 -20.62 12.33
CA LYS A 247 -9.82 -21.15 12.39
C LYS A 247 -9.81 -22.69 12.36
N GLU A 248 -10.70 -23.33 13.11
CA GLU A 248 -10.85 -24.79 13.12
C GLU A 248 -11.28 -25.33 11.75
N ILE A 249 -12.25 -24.70 11.08
CA ILE A 249 -12.69 -25.08 9.73
C ILE A 249 -11.55 -24.96 8.73
N ARG A 250 -10.73 -23.90 8.80
CA ARG A 250 -9.58 -23.74 7.89
C ARG A 250 -8.50 -24.79 8.12
N LEU A 251 -8.23 -25.13 9.38
CA LEU A 251 -7.34 -26.24 9.72
C LEU A 251 -7.89 -27.58 9.19
N LEU A 252 -9.18 -27.85 9.35
CA LEU A 252 -9.80 -29.09 8.92
C LEU A 252 -9.90 -29.23 7.39
N LEU A 253 -10.31 -28.16 6.69
CA LEU A 253 -10.56 -28.20 5.24
C LEU A 253 -9.32 -27.91 4.40
N TYR A 254 -8.42 -27.06 4.90
CA TYR A 254 -7.29 -26.54 4.12
C TYR A 254 -5.92 -26.79 4.79
N LYS A 255 -5.88 -27.42 5.97
CA LYS A 255 -4.65 -27.75 6.71
C LYS A 255 -3.70 -26.55 6.85
N ARG A 256 -4.28 -25.38 7.11
CA ARG A 256 -3.54 -24.13 7.33
C ARG A 256 -4.25 -23.22 8.31
N GLU A 257 -3.45 -22.54 9.14
CA GLU A 257 -3.92 -21.46 10.03
C GLU A 257 -3.94 -20.11 9.32
N LYS A 258 -2.97 -19.89 8.43
CA LYS A 258 -2.80 -18.65 7.69
C LYS A 258 -3.89 -18.50 6.65
N ASP A 259 -4.35 -17.27 6.44
CA ASP A 259 -5.27 -17.00 5.35
C ASP A 259 -4.57 -16.83 4.00
N VAL A 260 -5.23 -17.21 2.91
CA VAL A 260 -4.64 -17.31 1.56
C VAL A 260 -5.69 -16.93 0.53
N GLU A 261 -5.45 -15.82 -0.14
CA GLU A 261 -6.30 -15.32 -1.21
C GLU A 261 -5.61 -15.26 -2.55
N THR A 262 -6.36 -15.52 -3.61
CA THR A 262 -5.81 -15.60 -4.97
C THR A 262 -6.66 -14.79 -5.94
N PHE A 263 -6.00 -13.94 -6.73
CA PHE A 263 -6.59 -13.25 -7.87
C PHE A 263 -5.74 -13.43 -9.12
N ARG A 264 -6.29 -13.06 -10.27
CA ARG A 264 -5.53 -13.02 -11.54
C ARG A 264 -5.39 -11.62 -12.07
N ILE A 265 -4.25 -11.38 -12.71
CA ILE A 265 -3.94 -10.18 -13.48
C ILE A 265 -3.79 -10.59 -14.93
N MET A 266 -4.50 -9.90 -15.80
CA MET A 266 -4.41 -10.05 -17.25
C MET A 266 -3.75 -8.81 -17.84
N ILE A 267 -2.57 -8.97 -18.41
CA ILE A 267 -1.81 -7.90 -19.07
C ILE A 267 -1.77 -8.14 -20.58
N ASP A 268 -2.22 -7.14 -21.34
CA ASP A 268 -2.08 -7.05 -22.79
C ASP A 268 -0.94 -6.08 -23.10
N ASN A 269 0.16 -6.61 -23.65
CA ASN A 269 1.36 -5.83 -23.94
C ASN A 269 1.18 -4.84 -25.10
N LYS A 270 0.10 -4.94 -25.89
CA LYS A 270 -0.20 -4.03 -27.00
C LYS A 270 -1.16 -2.93 -26.60
N ASP A 271 -2.06 -3.19 -25.65
CA ASP A 271 -3.15 -2.29 -25.30
C ASP A 271 -3.47 -2.34 -23.81
N ALA A 272 -2.86 -1.41 -23.05
CA ALA A 272 -3.04 -1.31 -21.61
C ALA A 272 -4.50 -1.08 -21.17
N SER A 273 -5.38 -0.59 -22.05
CA SER A 273 -6.81 -0.44 -21.74
C SER A 273 -7.54 -1.77 -21.58
N LYS A 274 -6.95 -2.87 -22.07
CA LYS A 274 -7.47 -4.23 -21.94
C LYS A 274 -6.98 -4.94 -20.68
N ASN A 275 -6.08 -4.33 -19.92
CA ASN A 275 -5.58 -4.91 -18.69
C ASN A 275 -6.69 -4.95 -17.62
N HIS A 276 -6.81 -6.07 -16.93
CA HIS A 276 -7.85 -6.26 -15.92
C HIS A 276 -7.44 -7.24 -14.83
N PHE A 277 -8.08 -7.12 -13.68
CA PHE A 277 -8.09 -8.10 -12.62
C PHE A 277 -9.28 -9.06 -12.77
N ILE A 278 -9.15 -10.23 -12.14
CA ILE A 278 -10.23 -11.19 -11.88
C ILE A 278 -10.18 -11.54 -10.39
N PHE A 279 -11.16 -11.08 -9.62
CA PHE A 279 -11.27 -11.23 -8.17
C PHE A 279 -12.35 -12.25 -7.77
N LYS A 280 -12.28 -13.46 -8.32
CA LYS A 280 -13.32 -14.49 -8.12
C LYS A 280 -13.49 -14.79 -6.64
N ASP A 281 -14.69 -14.54 -6.12
CA ASP A 281 -15.09 -14.76 -4.72
C ASP A 281 -14.36 -13.89 -3.69
N ILE A 282 -13.66 -12.84 -4.14
CA ILE A 282 -12.86 -11.97 -3.26
C ILE A 282 -12.92 -10.50 -3.68
N TYR A 283 -13.94 -10.08 -4.41
CA TYR A 283 -14.07 -8.67 -4.80
C TYR A 283 -14.66 -7.83 -3.66
N SER A 284 -14.05 -6.68 -3.32
CA SER A 284 -14.50 -5.89 -2.16
C SER A 284 -15.88 -5.23 -2.31
N TYR A 285 -16.45 -5.19 -3.52
CA TYR A 285 -17.76 -4.57 -3.75
C TYR A 285 -18.84 -5.63 -3.97
N LEU A 286 -19.94 -5.47 -3.25
CA LEU A 286 -21.14 -6.26 -3.45
C LEU A 286 -22.31 -5.32 -3.79
N HIS A 287 -23.04 -5.60 -4.87
CA HIS A 287 -24.12 -4.74 -5.37
C HIS A 287 -23.72 -3.26 -5.57
N GLY A 288 -22.45 -2.99 -5.90
CA GLY A 288 -21.92 -1.64 -6.10
C GLY A 288 -21.62 -0.88 -4.80
N ILE A 289 -21.80 -1.52 -3.64
CA ILE A 289 -21.50 -0.95 -2.33
C ILE A 289 -20.11 -1.41 -1.91
N ASN A 290 -19.28 -0.45 -1.49
CA ASN A 290 -18.00 -0.73 -0.88
C ASN A 290 -18.17 -0.81 0.64
N HIS A 291 -17.76 -1.94 1.19
CA HIS A 291 -17.89 -2.21 2.61
C HIS A 291 -16.57 -1.89 3.31
N GLY A 292 -16.65 -1.16 4.43
CA GLY A 292 -15.48 -0.65 5.15
C GLY A 292 -14.77 -1.72 6.00
N LEU A 293 -13.86 -1.26 6.85
CA LEU A 293 -12.97 -2.09 7.68
C LEU A 293 -13.63 -3.05 8.69
N ASN A 294 -14.94 -3.02 8.86
CA ASN A 294 -15.64 -3.86 9.86
C ASN A 294 -16.43 -5.00 9.22
N GLU A 295 -16.61 -4.98 7.90
CA GLU A 295 -17.41 -5.98 7.21
C GLU A 295 -16.47 -7.11 6.78
N ASP A 296 -16.71 -8.32 7.31
CA ASP A 296 -15.82 -9.47 7.15
C ASP A 296 -16.35 -10.51 6.16
N ASP A 297 -17.65 -10.47 5.83
CA ASP A 297 -18.35 -11.47 5.04
C ASP A 297 -18.62 -11.04 3.59
N VAL A 298 -18.24 -9.81 3.24
CA VAL A 298 -18.53 -9.23 1.93
C VAL A 298 -17.51 -9.69 0.90
N HIS A 299 -17.95 -10.61 0.04
CA HIS A 299 -17.18 -11.14 -1.08
C HIS A 299 -18.00 -11.05 -2.37
N GLY A 300 -17.66 -10.09 -3.21
CA GLY A 300 -18.24 -9.92 -4.54
C GLY A 300 -17.64 -10.88 -5.57
N ASP A 301 -18.09 -10.72 -6.82
CA ASP A 301 -17.70 -11.57 -7.96
C ASP A 301 -17.87 -13.06 -7.68
N PRO A 302 -19.10 -13.50 -7.30
CA PRO A 302 -19.31 -14.82 -6.79
C PRO A 302 -19.05 -15.89 -7.86
N LYS A 303 -18.54 -17.05 -7.43
CA LYS A 303 -18.05 -18.11 -8.33
C LYS A 303 -19.03 -18.50 -9.46
N TRP A 304 -20.33 -18.46 -9.19
CA TRP A 304 -21.40 -18.83 -10.12
C TRP A 304 -21.63 -17.84 -11.27
N MET A 305 -21.15 -16.60 -11.15
CA MET A 305 -21.18 -15.61 -12.25
C MET A 305 -20.02 -15.78 -13.26
N GLY A 306 -19.11 -16.72 -13.02
CA GLY A 306 -17.92 -16.90 -13.85
C GLY A 306 -16.85 -15.83 -13.59
N GLU A 307 -16.02 -15.55 -14.60
CA GLU A 307 -14.94 -14.57 -14.48
C GLU A 307 -15.42 -13.16 -14.86
N ILE A 308 -15.48 -12.29 -13.86
CA ILE A 308 -15.79 -10.88 -14.06
C ILE A 308 -14.47 -10.11 -14.23
N LYS A 309 -14.39 -9.31 -15.29
CA LYS A 309 -13.22 -8.51 -15.63
C LYS A 309 -13.31 -7.15 -14.97
N ARG A 310 -12.37 -6.84 -14.08
CA ARG A 310 -12.28 -5.55 -13.37
C ARG A 310 -11.13 -4.73 -13.95
N PRO A 311 -11.39 -3.62 -14.67
CA PRO A 311 -10.32 -2.82 -15.27
C PRO A 311 -9.31 -2.34 -14.22
N ILE A 312 -8.02 -2.43 -14.54
CA ILE A 312 -6.98 -1.94 -13.63
C ILE A 312 -7.03 -0.41 -13.63
N SER A 313 -7.23 0.16 -12.44
CA SER A 313 -7.44 1.60 -12.28
C SER A 313 -6.18 2.38 -11.91
N HIS A 314 -5.15 1.70 -11.42
CA HIS A 314 -3.92 2.34 -10.97
C HIS A 314 -2.74 1.41 -11.22
N TYR A 315 -1.62 2.03 -11.57
CA TYR A 315 -0.35 1.37 -11.77
C TYR A 315 0.72 2.15 -11.02
N PHE A 316 1.70 1.43 -10.51
CA PHE A 316 2.73 2.03 -9.69
C PHE A 316 3.70 2.85 -10.55
N MET A 317 4.36 2.21 -11.52
CA MET A 317 5.37 2.86 -12.37
C MET A 317 5.09 2.70 -13.87
N ASP A 318 4.66 1.50 -14.26
CA ASP A 318 4.31 1.13 -15.62
C ASP A 318 3.17 0.10 -15.60
N TYR A 319 2.75 -0.35 -16.78
CA TYR A 319 1.64 -1.29 -16.93
C TYR A 319 1.93 -2.73 -16.47
N GLN A 320 3.17 -3.06 -16.08
CA GLN A 320 3.55 -4.35 -15.50
C GLN A 320 3.44 -4.37 -13.97
N HIS A 321 3.21 -3.22 -13.34
CA HIS A 321 3.13 -3.09 -11.89
C HIS A 321 1.79 -2.52 -11.46
N PRO A 322 0.70 -3.28 -11.64
CA PRO A 322 -0.64 -2.83 -11.27
C PRO A 322 -0.78 -2.72 -9.75
N ILE A 323 -1.66 -1.82 -9.34
CA ILE A 323 -1.96 -1.59 -7.93
C ILE A 323 -3.26 -2.30 -7.56
N VAL A 324 -3.23 -3.02 -6.44
CA VAL A 324 -4.42 -3.64 -5.84
C VAL A 324 -4.60 -3.14 -4.41
N PHE A 325 -5.85 -2.88 -4.03
CA PHE A 325 -6.23 -2.51 -2.68
C PHE A 325 -6.86 -3.70 -1.98
N VAL A 326 -6.42 -3.99 -0.77
CA VAL A 326 -6.95 -5.05 0.09
C VAL A 326 -7.76 -4.39 1.20
N ASN A 327 -8.93 -4.94 1.51
CA ASN A 327 -9.65 -4.60 2.72
C ASN A 327 -9.23 -5.54 3.86
N THR A 328 -8.92 -4.98 5.02
CA THR A 328 -8.24 -5.70 6.11
C THR A 328 -9.15 -6.68 6.87
N SER A 329 -10.46 -6.46 6.87
CA SER A 329 -11.43 -7.29 7.60
C SER A 329 -11.72 -8.62 6.92
N ASN A 330 -11.95 -8.59 5.61
CA ASN A 330 -12.39 -9.74 4.80
C ASN A 330 -11.34 -10.20 3.79
N HIS A 331 -10.16 -9.56 3.75
CA HIS A 331 -9.12 -9.78 2.73
C HIS A 331 -9.59 -9.62 1.27
N ALA A 332 -10.80 -9.11 1.05
CA ALA A 332 -11.32 -8.84 -0.27
C ALA A 332 -10.51 -7.73 -0.94
N MET A 333 -10.44 -7.79 -2.26
CA MET A 333 -9.56 -6.96 -3.08
C MET A 333 -10.34 -6.15 -4.11
N ALA A 334 -9.79 -5.00 -4.49
CA ALA A 334 -10.36 -4.17 -5.54
C ALA A 334 -9.30 -3.31 -6.25
N GLU A 335 -9.66 -2.80 -7.42
CA GLU A 335 -8.91 -1.79 -8.18
C GLU A 335 -8.93 -0.39 -7.54
N HIS A 336 -9.81 -0.18 -6.55
CA HIS A 336 -10.03 1.12 -5.91
C HIS A 336 -9.91 1.05 -4.39
N ASP A 337 -9.41 2.15 -3.81
CA ASP A 337 -9.28 2.32 -2.38
C ASP A 337 -10.63 2.53 -1.70
N ALA A 338 -11.05 1.54 -0.92
CA ALA A 338 -12.25 1.56 -0.09
C ALA A 338 -12.17 2.50 1.11
N ASN A 339 -10.96 2.79 1.57
CA ASN A 339 -10.70 3.44 2.84
C ASN A 339 -9.82 4.68 2.64
N PRO A 340 -10.22 5.66 1.80
CA PRO A 340 -9.34 6.72 1.29
C PRO A 340 -8.76 7.65 2.38
N ARG A 341 -9.35 7.70 3.56
CA ARG A 341 -8.87 8.53 4.68
C ARG A 341 -7.72 7.92 5.47
N LEU A 342 -7.58 6.60 5.42
CA LEU A 342 -6.58 5.88 6.20
C LEU A 342 -5.24 5.81 5.49
N TRP A 343 -4.17 5.75 6.26
CA TRP A 343 -2.89 5.28 5.72
C TRP A 343 -2.99 3.82 5.31
N LYS A 344 -2.27 3.45 4.26
CA LYS A 344 -2.13 2.07 3.81
C LYS A 344 -0.69 1.64 3.95
N TRP A 345 -0.47 0.43 4.44
CA TRP A 345 0.77 -0.29 4.20
C TRP A 345 0.98 -0.44 2.70
N GLU A 346 2.17 -0.07 2.21
CA GLU A 346 2.60 -0.29 0.83
C GLU A 346 3.49 -1.53 0.79
N TYR A 347 2.97 -2.62 0.22
CA TYR A 347 3.72 -3.85 0.02
C TYR A 347 4.24 -3.89 -1.42
N VAL A 348 5.56 -3.81 -1.55
CA VAL A 348 6.27 -4.13 -2.79
C VAL A 348 7.02 -5.44 -2.55
N PRO A 349 6.52 -6.57 -3.10
CA PRO A 349 7.09 -7.88 -2.81
C PRO A 349 8.54 -8.04 -3.23
N GLY A 350 9.35 -8.66 -2.37
CA GLY A 350 10.71 -9.12 -2.71
C GLY A 350 11.81 -8.07 -2.56
N ILE A 351 11.50 -6.86 -2.11
CA ILE A 351 12.54 -5.89 -1.73
C ILE A 351 13.27 -6.40 -0.48
N GLU A 352 14.59 -6.28 -0.46
CA GLU A 352 15.46 -6.80 0.59
C GLU A 352 15.04 -6.35 2.01
N ASP A 353 14.58 -5.13 2.20
CA ASP A 353 14.17 -4.57 3.50
C ASP A 353 12.65 -4.58 3.75
N CYS A 354 11.86 -5.23 2.88
CA CYS A 354 10.40 -5.29 3.00
C CYS A 354 9.94 -6.45 3.88
N PRO A 355 8.83 -6.30 4.64
CA PRO A 355 8.25 -7.39 5.43
C PRO A 355 7.61 -8.52 4.61
N VAL A 356 7.53 -8.37 3.28
CA VAL A 356 6.85 -9.31 2.38
C VAL A 356 7.83 -9.99 1.44
N THR A 357 7.80 -11.32 1.45
CA THR A 357 8.56 -12.15 0.52
C THR A 357 7.85 -12.30 -0.82
N LEU A 358 8.63 -12.48 -1.89
CA LEU A 358 8.12 -12.71 -3.23
C LEU A 358 8.43 -14.14 -3.68
N GLY A 359 7.38 -14.94 -3.89
CA GLY A 359 7.46 -16.29 -4.43
C GLY A 359 6.95 -16.39 -5.88
N SER A 360 6.93 -17.60 -6.43
CA SER A 360 6.47 -17.90 -7.79
C SER A 360 5.58 -19.14 -7.88
N MET A 361 5.04 -19.59 -6.74
CA MET A 361 4.18 -20.77 -6.67
C MET A 361 2.76 -20.42 -7.11
N THR A 362 2.09 -21.37 -7.76
CA THR A 362 0.64 -21.30 -7.99
C THR A 362 -0.12 -21.56 -6.69
N ARG A 363 -1.41 -21.21 -6.66
CA ARG A 363 -2.30 -21.54 -5.54
C ARG A 363 -2.27 -23.03 -5.23
N LYS A 364 -2.36 -23.87 -6.27
CA LYS A 364 -2.30 -25.33 -6.11
C LYS A 364 -1.00 -25.79 -5.43
N GLN A 365 0.15 -25.27 -5.86
CA GLN A 365 1.44 -25.63 -5.26
C GLN A 365 1.54 -25.19 -3.79
N ILE A 366 0.92 -24.08 -3.43
CA ILE A 366 0.87 -23.59 -2.05
C ILE A 366 0.00 -24.51 -1.19
N ASP A 367 -1.19 -24.88 -1.69
CA ASP A 367 -2.07 -25.81 -0.99
C ASP A 367 -1.39 -27.19 -0.84
N ASP A 368 -0.76 -27.72 -1.89
CA ASP A 368 0.02 -28.98 -1.87
C ASP A 368 1.19 -28.91 -0.85
N TYR A 369 1.81 -27.74 -0.68
CA TYR A 369 2.88 -27.53 0.30
C TYR A 369 2.36 -27.59 1.74
N PHE A 370 1.23 -26.93 2.02
CA PHE A 370 0.61 -26.99 3.35
C PHE A 370 0.17 -28.42 3.69
N ASP A 371 -0.40 -29.15 2.72
CA ASP A 371 -0.76 -30.56 2.87
C ASP A 371 0.44 -31.44 3.28
N GLN A 372 1.61 -31.22 2.66
CA GLN A 372 2.81 -32.01 2.96
C GLN A 372 3.45 -31.64 4.30
N VAL A 373 3.43 -30.36 4.69
CA VAL A 373 4.01 -29.92 5.96
C VAL A 373 3.24 -30.49 7.14
N ASP A 374 1.91 -30.56 7.04
CA ASP A 374 1.09 -31.16 8.11
C ASP A 374 1.17 -32.69 8.12
N ALA A 375 1.27 -33.35 6.96
CA ALA A 375 1.53 -34.80 6.92
C ALA A 375 2.85 -35.21 7.62
N LYS A 376 3.84 -34.31 7.68
CA LYS A 376 5.10 -34.52 8.42
C LYS A 376 5.02 -34.23 9.92
N LYS A 377 3.96 -33.56 10.38
CA LYS A 377 3.69 -33.35 11.82
C LYS A 377 2.88 -34.50 12.42
N ASP A 378 2.29 -35.37 11.58
CA ASP A 378 1.60 -36.57 12.02
C ASP A 378 2.62 -37.62 12.50
N PRO A 379 2.51 -38.13 13.75
CA PRO A 379 3.51 -39.02 14.34
C PRO A 379 3.65 -40.38 13.64
N GLU A 380 2.74 -40.75 12.73
CA GLU A 380 2.85 -41.98 11.92
C GLU A 380 3.90 -41.90 10.79
N PHE A 381 4.41 -40.70 10.45
CA PHE A 381 5.38 -40.48 9.37
C PHE A 381 6.70 -39.83 9.81
N SER A 382 7.02 -39.86 11.11
CA SER A 382 8.40 -39.64 11.55
C SER A 382 9.21 -40.91 11.26
N PRO A 383 10.25 -40.88 10.40
CA PRO A 383 11.12 -42.04 10.24
C PRO A 383 11.75 -42.34 11.59
N ALA A 384 11.56 -43.58 12.04
CA ALA A 384 12.10 -44.13 13.28
C ALA A 384 13.62 -44.03 13.36
#